data_AF-A0A977NKY8-F1
#
_entry.id   AF-A0A977NKY8-F1
#
_cell.length_a   1.000
_cell.length_b   1.000
_cell.length_c   1.000
_cell.angle_alpha   90.00
_cell.angle_beta   90.00
_cell.angle_gamma   90.00
#
_symmetry.space_group_name_H-M   'P 1'
#
loop_
_entity.id
_entity.type
_entity.pdbx_description
1 polymer ?
#
loop_
_entity_poly.entity_id
_entity_poly.type
_entity_poly.pdbx_seq_one_letter_code
_entity_poly.pdbx_strand_id
1 'polypeptide(L)' 'MGGKQREEEHVLLTLPNIKYLVEGLEALLMTDLDGDKRAKVIKLRDDLASYVNSIFSDYS' A
#
# COMPACT_ATOMS: atom_id res chain seq x y z
N MET A 1 -14.64 -23.54 26.58
CA MET A 1 -13.73 -23.26 25.45
C MET A 1 -14.37 -22.14 24.64
N GLY A 2 -13.87 -20.91 24.73
CA GLY A 2 -14.38 -19.76 23.97
C GLY A 2 -13.23 -19.11 23.24
N GLY A 3 -13.05 -19.46 21.97
CA GLY A 3 -12.06 -18.81 21.12
C GLY A 3 -12.53 -17.39 20.82
N LYS A 4 -11.85 -16.39 21.42
CA LYS A 4 -12.00 -15.00 20.99
C LYS A 4 -11.43 -14.89 19.57
N GLN A 5 -12.30 -14.81 18.57
CA GLN A 5 -11.92 -14.29 17.26
C GLN A 5 -11.36 -12.89 17.50
N ARG A 6 -10.07 -12.70 17.20
CA ARG A 6 -9.50 -11.36 17.11
C ARG A 6 -10.06 -10.79 15.81
N GLU A 7 -10.96 -9.84 15.91
CA GLU A 7 -11.20 -8.93 14.79
C GLU A 7 -9.84 -8.30 14.49
N GLU A 8 -9.28 -8.61 13.32
CA GLU A 8 -8.15 -7.86 12.81
C GLU A 8 -8.67 -6.43 12.63
N GLU A 9 -8.25 -5.53 13.52
CA GLU A 9 -8.47 -4.10 13.33
C GLU A 9 -7.80 -3.73 12.01
N HIS A 10 -8.60 -3.70 10.94
CA HIS A 10 -8.17 -3.20 9.64
C HIS A 10 -7.91 -1.71 9.80
N VAL A 11 -6.67 -1.37 10.14
CA VAL A 11 -6.23 0.02 10.22
C VAL A 11 -6.35 0.63 8.84
N LEU A 12 -7.31 1.54 8.66
CA LEU A 12 -7.45 2.31 7.43
C LEU A 12 -6.21 3.18 7.25
N LEU A 13 -5.54 3.03 6.10
CA LEU A 13 -4.43 3.92 5.75
C LEU A 13 -4.97 5.32 5.49
N THR A 14 -4.44 6.30 6.21
CA THR A 14 -4.70 7.71 5.94
C THR A 14 -3.94 8.16 4.69
N LEU A 15 -4.40 9.23 4.03
CA LEU A 15 -3.70 9.79 2.86
C LEU A 15 -2.20 10.09 3.14
N PRO A 16 -1.82 10.70 4.28
CA PRO A 16 -0.40 10.88 4.61
C PRO A 16 0.36 9.56 4.71
N ASN A 17 -0.22 8.52 5.32
CA ASN A 17 0.44 7.22 5.44
C ASN A 17 0.70 6.60 4.07
N ILE A 18 -0.26 6.70 3.15
CA ILE A 18 -0.10 6.18 1.78
C ILE A 18 1.00 6.92 1.03
N LYS A 19 1.08 8.25 1.18
CA LYS A 19 2.13 9.05 0.56
C LYS A 19 3.53 8.59 1.00
N TYR A 20 3.75 8.40 2.30
CA TYR A 20 5.03 7.89 2.81
C TYR A 20 5.38 6.50 2.28
N LEU A 21 4.38 5.62 2.13
CA LEU A 21 4.59 4.29 1.55
C LEU A 21 5.00 4.38 0.08
N VAL A 22 4.33 5.21 -0.72
CA VAL A 22 4.67 5.42 -2.14
C VAL A 22 6.10 5.95 -2.28
N GLU A 23 6.48 6.96 -1.51
CA GLU A 23 7.84 7.51 -1.50
C GLU A 23 8.90 6.45 -1.16
N GLY A 24 8.61 5.59 -0.17
CA GLY A 24 9.48 4.47 0.19
C GLY A 24 9.64 3.43 -0.92
N LEU A 25 8.57 3.13 -1.65
CA LEU A 25 8.61 2.21 -2.79
C LEU A 25 9.38 2.81 -3.97
N GLU A 26 9.24 4.12 -4.22
CA GLU A 26 10.04 4.81 -5.23
C GLU A 26 11.53 4.79 -4.90
N ALA A 27 11.90 5.05 -3.64
CA ALA A 27 13.29 4.94 -3.19
C ALA A 27 13.82 3.51 -3.36
N LEU A 28 13.01 2.50 -3.05
CA LEU A 28 13.39 1.10 -3.22
C LEU A 28 13.65 0.74 -4.70
N LEU A 29 12.90 1.32 -5.64
CA LEU A 29 13.11 1.13 -7.09
C LEU A 29 14.41 1.77 -7.63
N MET A 30 14.99 2.71 -6.89
CA MET A 30 16.31 3.28 -7.19
C MET A 30 17.46 2.36 -6.77
N THR A 31 17.18 1.29 -6.01
CA THR A 31 18.17 0.29 -5.61
C THR A 31 18.31 -0.83 -6.64
N ASP A 32 19.35 -1.66 -6.47
CA ASP A 32 19.59 -2.84 -7.30
C ASP A 32 18.68 -4.01 -6.89
N LEU A 33 17.41 -3.91 -7.28
CA LEU A 33 16.44 -4.99 -7.15
C LEU A 33 16.53 -5.93 -8.36
N ASP A 34 16.51 -7.24 -8.11
CA ASP A 34 16.26 -8.23 -9.14
C ASP A 34 14.88 -8.03 -9.81
N GLY A 35 14.70 -8.61 -11.01
CA GLY A 35 13.52 -8.38 -11.83
C GLY A 35 12.20 -8.72 -11.13
N ASP A 36 12.17 -9.80 -10.36
CA ASP A 36 10.97 -10.24 -9.64
C ASP A 36 10.62 -9.30 -8.49
N LYS A 37 11.62 -8.89 -7.69
CA LYS A 37 11.43 -7.91 -6.61
C LYS A 37 11.01 -6.56 -7.18
N ARG A 38 11.65 -6.10 -8.26
CA ARG A 38 11.30 -4.86 -8.94
C ARG A 38 9.84 -4.88 -9.43
N ALA A 39 9.40 -5.97 -10.05
CA ALA A 39 8.02 -6.12 -10.51
C ALA A 39 7.01 -6.06 -9.36
N LYS A 40 7.30 -6.71 -8.23
CA LYS A 40 6.45 -6.67 -7.02
C LYS A 40 6.36 -5.27 -6.42
N VAL A 41 7.48 -4.54 -6.36
CA VAL A 41 7.52 -3.17 -5.84
C VAL A 41 6.74 -2.21 -6.73
N ILE A 42 6.88 -2.32 -8.05
CA ILE A 42 6.09 -1.54 -9.03
C ILE A 42 4.59 -1.82 -8.81
N LYS A 43 4.19 -3.09 -8.75
CA LYS A 43 2.79 -3.45 -8.55
C LYS A 43 2.23 -2.87 -7.25
N LEU A 44 2.95 -2.98 -6.14
CA LEU A 44 2.50 -2.45 -4.85
C LEU A 44 2.36 -0.92 -4.87
N ARG A 45 3.27 -0.22 -5.55
CA ARG A 45 3.19 1.24 -5.74
C ARG A 45 1.93 1.61 -6.53
N ASP A 46 1.67 0.89 -7.61
CA ASP A 46 0.52 1.14 -8.49
C ASP A 46 -0.81 0.84 -7.77
N ASP A 47 -0.86 -0.25 -6.99
CA ASP A 47 -2.02 -0.63 -6.17
C ASP A 47 -2.31 0.45 -5.11
N LEU A 48 -1.27 0.98 -4.44
CA LEU A 48 -1.41 2.09 -3.48
C LEU A 48 -1.89 3.38 -4.14
N ALA A 49 -1.34 3.73 -5.31
CA ALA A 49 -1.78 4.90 -6.07
C ALA A 49 -3.24 4.77 -6.52
N SER A 50 -3.66 3.57 -6.95
CA SER A 50 -5.05 3.26 -7.30
C SER A 50 -5.98 3.39 -6.10
N TYR A 51 -5.57 2.90 -4.91
CA TYR A 51 -6.32 3.04 -3.67
C TYR A 51 -6.50 4.52 -3.26
N VAL A 52 -5.50 5.36 -3.48
CA VAL A 52 -5.66 6.82 -3.28
C VAL A 52 -6.73 7.37 -4.22
N ASN A 53 -6.69 7.01 -5.51
CA ASN A 53 -7.66 7.48 -6.48
C ASN A 53 -9.09 7.03 -6.16
N SER A 54 -9.29 5.81 -5.64
CA SER A 54 -10.61 5.33 -5.24
C SER A 54 -11.16 6.10 -4.03
N ILE A 55 -10.29 6.49 -3.08
CA ILE A 55 -10.71 7.36 -1.96
C ILE A 55 -11.33 8.64 -2.51
N PHE A 56 -10.74 9.27 -3.53
CA PHE A 56 -11.28 10.51 -4.12
C PHE A 56 -12.53 10.28 -4.98
N SER A 57 -12.65 9.15 -5.70
CA SER A 57 -13.83 8.87 -6.53
C SER A 57 -15.08 8.62 -5.70
N ASP A 58 -14.95 8.06 -4.50
CA ASP A 58 -16.09 7.78 -3.61
C ASP A 58 -16.72 9.05 -3.01
N TYR A 59 -16.07 10.22 -3.16
CA TYR A 59 -16.63 11.52 -2.77
C TYR A 59 -17.30 12.29 -3.94
N SER A 60 -17.46 11.67 -5.11
CA SER A 60 -18.03 12.30 -6.33
C SER A 60 -19.51 11.97 -6.56
#